data_AF-A0A0L1JNP6-F1
#
_entry.id   AF-A0A0L1JNP6-F1
#
_cell.length_a   1.000
_cell.length_b   1.000
_cell.length_c   1.000
_cell.angle_alpha   90.00
_cell.angle_beta   90.00
_cell.angle_gamma   90.00
#
_symmetry.space_group_name_H-M   'P 1'
#
loop_
_entity.id
_entity.type
_entity.pdbx_description
1 polymer ?
#
loop_
_entity_poly.entity_id
_entity_poly.type
_entity_poly.pdbx_seq_one_letter_code
_entity_poly.pdbx_strand_id
1 'polypeptide(L)'
;MTDMRGPYAPAALFIALSGVLHLVALPFGAWEAFGLIFVAIAVFYAALAWGLVQGWRWVAWLAFFCMLIGGIGAFSETFARIPAWPHWAILLADASAAVLLFRALWWPAHTV
;
A
#
# COMPACT_ATOMS: atom_id res chain seq x y z
N MET A 1 13.21 -18.47 -11.17
CA MET A 1 11.89 -17.97 -11.60
C MET A 1 11.00 -17.96 -10.38
N THR A 2 10.81 -16.80 -9.75
CA THR A 2 9.86 -16.62 -8.65
C THR A 2 8.46 -16.70 -9.22
N ASP A 3 7.65 -17.62 -8.72
CA ASP A 3 6.25 -17.70 -9.08
C ASP A 3 5.55 -16.40 -8.61
N MET A 4 5.25 -15.50 -9.56
CA MET A 4 4.52 -14.25 -9.28
C MET A 4 3.05 -14.51 -8.86
N ARG A 5 2.65 -15.77 -8.66
CA ARG A 5 1.34 -16.19 -8.16
C ARG A 5 1.36 -16.57 -6.67
N GLY A 6 2.42 -16.21 -5.95
CA GLY A 6 2.47 -16.38 -4.49
C GLY A 6 1.27 -15.72 -3.78
N PRO A 7 0.92 -16.17 -2.56
CA PRO A 7 -0.31 -15.76 -1.87
C PRO A 7 -0.39 -14.25 -1.58
N TYR A 8 0.76 -13.54 -1.65
CA TYR A 8 0.85 -12.10 -1.43
C TYR A 8 0.84 -11.26 -2.72
N ALA A 9 0.90 -11.87 -3.90
CA ALA A 9 1.02 -11.15 -5.17
C ALA A 9 -0.14 -10.17 -5.45
N PRO A 10 -1.41 -10.52 -5.19
CA PRO A 10 -2.51 -9.56 -5.33
C PRO A 10 -2.35 -8.35 -4.40
N ALA A 11 -1.91 -8.56 -3.17
CA ALA A 11 -1.66 -7.46 -2.23
C ALA A 11 -0.47 -6.59 -2.67
N ALA A 12 0.59 -7.20 -3.19
CA ALA A 12 1.75 -6.49 -3.73
C ALA A 12 1.36 -5.53 -4.86
N LEU A 13 0.42 -5.94 -5.73
CA LEU A 13 -0.11 -5.09 -6.79
C LEU A 13 -0.82 -3.85 -6.22
N PHE A 14 -1.70 -4.02 -5.23
CA PHE A 14 -2.40 -2.89 -4.61
C PHE A 14 -1.46 -1.95 -3.84
N ILE A 15 -0.43 -2.49 -3.18
CA ILE A 15 0.60 -1.68 -2.51
C ILE A 15 1.42 -0.88 -3.53
N ALA A 16 1.82 -1.50 -4.63
CA ALA A 16 2.52 -0.80 -5.71
C ALA A 16 1.66 0.29 -6.34
N LEU A 17 0.37 0.00 -6.58
CA LEU A 17 -0.61 0.98 -7.05
C LEU A 17 -0.76 2.15 -6.06
N SER A 18 -0.85 1.86 -4.76
CA SER A 18 -0.89 2.89 -3.71
C SER A 18 0.38 3.75 -3.76
N GLY A 19 1.56 3.15 -3.91
CA GLY A 19 2.82 3.89 -4.08
C GLY A 19 2.81 4.83 -5.29
N VAL A 20 2.27 4.39 -6.44
CA VAL A 20 2.09 5.26 -7.61
C VAL A 20 1.11 6.40 -7.33
N LEU A 21 0.00 6.12 -6.64
CA LEU A 21 -0.99 7.13 -6.28
C LEU A 21 -0.42 8.21 -5.34
N HIS A 22 0.51 7.86 -4.46
CA HIS A 22 1.24 8.84 -3.64
C HIS A 22 2.06 9.83 -4.50
N LEU A 23 2.69 9.35 -5.57
CA LEU A 23 3.38 10.23 -6.53
C LEU A 23 2.41 11.11 -7.32
N VAL A 24 1.21 10.59 -7.63
CA VAL A 24 0.13 11.37 -8.26
C VAL A 24 -0.44 12.41 -7.28
N ALA A 25 -0.48 12.12 -5.99
CA ALA A 25 -0.93 13.04 -4.95
C ALA A 25 0.07 14.21 -4.71
N LEU A 26 1.35 14.00 -5.05
CA LEU A 26 2.46 14.93 -4.81
C LEU A 26 2.19 16.39 -5.24
N PRO A 27 1.71 16.67 -6.48
CA PRO A 27 1.52 18.05 -6.93
C PRO A 27 0.39 18.77 -6.19
N PHE A 28 -0.55 18.02 -5.60
CA PHE A 28 -1.67 18.56 -4.84
C PHE A 28 -1.30 18.91 -3.39
N GLY A 29 -0.15 18.43 -2.91
CA GLY A 29 0.45 18.83 -1.63
C GLY A 29 1.29 20.11 -1.71
N ALA A 30 1.20 20.86 -2.81
CA ALA A 30 1.94 22.11 -3.06
C ALA A 30 3.49 22.01 -2.97
N TRP A 31 4.05 20.81 -3.05
CA TRP A 31 5.51 20.55 -2.91
C TRP A 31 6.11 21.03 -1.58
N GLU A 32 5.29 21.26 -0.57
CA GLU A 32 5.75 21.58 0.78
C GLU A 32 6.49 20.38 1.38
N ALA A 33 7.19 20.57 2.51
CA ALA A 33 7.92 19.49 3.19
C ALA A 33 7.06 18.22 3.42
N PHE A 34 5.75 18.40 3.60
CA PHE A 34 4.77 17.32 3.69
C PHE A 34 4.58 16.55 2.37
N GLY A 35 4.67 17.20 1.21
CA GLY A 35 4.64 16.54 -0.09
C GLY A 35 5.81 15.57 -0.28
N LEU A 36 7.01 15.90 0.20
CA LEU A 36 8.18 15.01 0.09
C LEU A 36 8.00 13.67 0.83
N ILE A 37 7.15 13.63 1.87
CA ILE A 37 6.79 12.37 2.54
C ILE A 37 6.12 11.40 1.55
N PHE A 38 5.32 11.88 0.60
CA PHE A 38 4.69 11.00 -0.41
C PHE A 38 5.71 10.30 -1.31
N VAL A 39 6.86 10.93 -1.60
CA VAL A 39 7.95 10.27 -2.34
C VAL A 39 8.58 9.17 -1.51
N ALA A 40 8.85 9.44 -0.22
CA ALA A 40 9.40 8.44 0.69
C ALA A 40 8.43 7.25 0.86
N ILE A 41 7.13 7.51 0.98
CA ILE A 41 6.10 6.48 1.04
C ILE A 41 6.07 5.66 -0.25
N ALA A 42 6.13 6.29 -1.42
CA ALA A 42 6.13 5.58 -2.70
C ALA A 42 7.31 4.61 -2.83
N VAL A 43 8.52 5.05 -2.45
CA VAL A 43 9.73 4.21 -2.44
C VAL A 43 9.58 3.06 -1.43
N PHE A 44 9.08 3.36 -0.24
CA PHE A 44 8.87 2.36 0.79
C PHE A 44 7.84 1.31 0.38
N TYR A 45 6.73 1.72 -0.24
CA TYR A 45 5.69 0.82 -0.74
C TYR A 45 6.20 -0.04 -1.90
N ALA A 46 7.05 0.50 -2.78
CA ALA A 46 7.73 -0.31 -3.79
C ALA A 46 8.62 -1.41 -3.17
N ALA A 47 9.35 -1.09 -2.10
CA ALA A 47 10.17 -2.07 -1.38
C ALA A 47 9.30 -3.15 -0.69
N LEU A 48 8.18 -2.75 -0.07
CA LEU A 48 7.21 -3.70 0.50
C LEU A 48 6.63 -4.62 -0.59
N ALA A 49 6.16 -4.05 -1.70
CA ALA A 49 5.62 -4.83 -2.81
C ALA A 49 6.65 -5.83 -3.36
N TRP A 50 7.92 -5.41 -3.49
CA TRP A 50 9.00 -6.31 -3.88
C TRP A 50 9.18 -7.46 -2.89
N GLY A 51 9.25 -7.17 -1.58
CA GLY A 51 9.37 -8.20 -0.54
C GLY A 51 8.18 -9.17 -0.50
N LEU A 52 6.97 -8.70 -0.81
CA LEU A 52 5.78 -9.55 -0.95
C LEU A 52 5.86 -10.47 -2.17
N VAL A 53 6.39 -9.99 -3.30
CA VAL A 53 6.65 -10.83 -4.48
C VAL A 53 7.69 -11.91 -4.19
N GLN A 54 8.65 -11.64 -3.29
CA GLN A 54 9.58 -12.67 -2.81
C GLN A 54 8.96 -13.66 -1.81
N GLY A 55 7.69 -13.49 -1.43
CA GLY A 55 7.00 -14.38 -0.50
C GLY A 55 7.39 -14.20 0.97
N TRP A 56 8.04 -13.09 1.35
CA TRP A 56 8.54 -12.91 2.71
C TRP A 56 7.40 -12.62 3.69
N ARG A 57 7.04 -13.61 4.52
CA ARG A 57 5.94 -13.51 5.49
C ARG A 57 6.10 -12.36 6.49
N TRP A 58 7.33 -12.04 6.92
CA TRP A 58 7.57 -10.91 7.82
C TRP A 58 7.28 -9.55 7.14
N VAL A 59 7.56 -9.43 5.84
CA VAL A 59 7.18 -8.25 5.05
C VAL A 59 5.67 -8.16 4.94
N ALA A 60 4.96 -9.27 4.80
CA ALA A 60 3.50 -9.28 4.78
C ALA A 60 2.89 -8.74 6.07
N TRP A 61 3.46 -9.06 7.23
CA TRP A 61 3.05 -8.44 8.50
C TRP A 61 3.31 -6.94 8.54
N LEU A 62 4.53 -6.52 8.17
CA LEU A 62 4.88 -5.10 8.11
C LEU A 62 3.95 -4.33 7.16
N ALA A 63 3.79 -4.83 5.94
CA ALA A 63 2.94 -4.24 4.93
C ALA A 63 1.48 -4.15 5.39
N PHE A 64 0.96 -5.17 6.08
CA PHE A 64 -0.40 -5.14 6.61
C PHE A 64 -0.62 -3.95 7.56
N PHE A 65 0.25 -3.76 8.54
CA PHE A 65 0.15 -2.60 9.44
C PHE A 65 0.38 -1.27 8.71
N CYS A 66 1.31 -1.22 7.76
CA CYS A 66 1.54 -0.04 6.95
C CYS A 66 0.31 0.37 6.14
N MET A 67 -0.45 -0.59 5.58
CA MET A 67 -1.69 -0.31 4.84
C MET A 67 -2.81 0.19 5.76
N LEU A 68 -2.90 -0.33 6.98
CA LEU A 68 -3.88 0.18 7.95
C LEU A 68 -3.57 1.64 8.35
N ILE A 69 -2.30 1.93 8.64
CA ILE A 69 -1.86 3.29 9.01
C ILE A 69 -1.98 4.25 7.81
N GLY A 70 -1.55 3.80 6.62
CA GLY A 70 -1.68 4.55 5.36
C GLY A 70 -3.13 4.89 5.04
N GLY A 71 -4.03 3.91 5.17
CA GLY A 71 -5.46 4.10 4.97
C GLY A 71 -6.07 5.12 5.93
N ILE A 72 -5.71 5.07 7.23
CA ILE A 72 -6.14 6.09 8.20
C ILE A 72 -5.64 7.47 7.79
N GLY A 73 -4.36 7.60 7.43
CA GLY A 73 -3.78 8.86 6.96
C GLY A 73 -4.50 9.41 5.72
N ALA A 74 -4.74 8.56 4.72
CA ALA A 74 -5.45 8.93 3.50
C ALA A 74 -6.89 9.37 3.79
N PHE A 75 -7.60 8.68 4.68
CA PHE A 75 -8.95 9.07 5.11
C PHE A 75 -8.96 10.44 5.82
N SER A 76 -7.98 10.71 6.70
CA SER A 76 -7.86 12.02 7.35
C SER A 76 -7.63 13.16 6.36
N GLU A 77 -6.75 12.96 5.39
CA GLU A 77 -6.40 13.99 4.38
C GLU A 77 -7.53 14.26 3.38
N THR A 78 -8.43 13.30 3.20
CA THR A 78 -9.57 13.40 2.27
C THR A 78 -10.47 14.61 2.57
N PHE A 79 -10.62 14.99 3.83
CA PHE A 79 -11.44 16.14 4.23
C PHE A 79 -10.62 17.43 4.39
N ALA A 80 -9.29 17.33 4.41
CA ALA A 80 -8.39 18.47 4.64
C ALA A 80 -7.90 19.13 3.35
N ARG A 81 -7.85 18.40 2.23
CA ARG A 81 -7.23 18.87 0.99
C ARG A 81 -8.15 18.73 -0.22
N ILE A 82 -8.07 19.72 -1.12
CA ILE A 82 -8.76 19.72 -2.42
C ILE A 82 -7.68 19.70 -3.52
N PRO A 83 -7.74 18.76 -4.48
CA PRO A 83 -8.78 17.75 -4.66
C PRO A 83 -8.65 16.53 -3.72
N ALA A 84 -9.78 16.02 -3.24
CA ALA A 84 -9.85 14.89 -2.30
C ALA A 84 -9.74 13.50 -2.97
N TRP A 85 -10.02 13.41 -4.28
CA TRP A 85 -10.08 12.13 -4.98
C TRP A 85 -8.80 11.29 -4.93
N PRO A 86 -7.55 11.85 -4.92
CA PRO A 86 -6.35 11.02 -4.82
C PRO A 86 -6.29 10.25 -3.50
N HIS A 87 -6.72 10.89 -2.41
CA HIS A 87 -6.73 10.31 -1.08
C HIS A 87 -7.79 9.19 -0.95
N TRP A 88 -8.96 9.35 -1.58
CA TRP A 88 -9.93 8.26 -1.72
C TRP A 88 -9.36 7.06 -2.50
N ALA A 89 -8.63 7.32 -3.58
CA ALA A 89 -8.00 6.26 -4.37
C ALA A 89 -6.92 5.52 -3.56
N ILE A 90 -6.08 6.24 -2.81
CA ILE A 90 -5.08 5.66 -1.89
C ILE A 90 -5.77 4.80 -0.83
N LEU A 91 -6.82 5.33 -0.18
CA LEU A 91 -7.57 4.59 0.83
C LEU A 91 -8.14 3.26 0.30
N LEU A 92 -8.72 3.28 -0.90
CA LEU A 92 -9.26 2.06 -1.53
C LEU A 92 -8.16 1.05 -1.85
N ALA A 93 -7.00 1.51 -2.32
CA ALA A 93 -5.85 0.64 -2.59
C ALA A 93 -5.31 0.02 -1.29
N ASP A 94 -5.12 0.82 -0.25
CA ASP A 94 -4.63 0.39 1.06
C ASP A 94 -5.59 -0.60 1.73
N ALA A 95 -6.89 -0.31 1.72
CA ALA A 95 -7.91 -1.22 2.26
C ALA A 95 -7.93 -2.56 1.51
N SER A 96 -7.83 -2.52 0.17
CA SER A 96 -7.79 -3.73 -0.66
C SER A 96 -6.54 -4.57 -0.33
N ALA A 97 -5.37 -3.94 -0.22
CA ALA A 97 -4.14 -4.62 0.17
C ALA A 97 -4.23 -5.21 1.58
N ALA A 98 -4.77 -4.47 2.55
CA ALA A 98 -4.93 -4.93 3.93
C ALA A 98 -5.85 -6.15 4.02
N VAL A 99 -6.99 -6.14 3.32
CA VAL A 99 -7.91 -7.29 3.28
C VAL A 99 -7.24 -8.52 2.66
N LEU A 100 -6.50 -8.34 1.57
CA LEU A 100 -5.79 -9.44 0.90
C LEU A 100 -4.67 -10.01 1.78
N LEU A 101 -3.89 -9.15 2.44
CA LEU A 101 -2.85 -9.58 3.39
C LEU A 101 -3.44 -10.28 4.60
N PHE A 102 -4.55 -9.77 5.16
CA PHE A 102 -5.25 -10.42 6.26
C PHE A 102 -5.67 -11.85 5.88
N ARG A 103 -6.30 -12.03 4.70
CA ARG A 103 -6.65 -13.36 4.20
C ARG A 103 -5.43 -14.25 4.05
N ALA A 104 -4.36 -13.76 3.42
CA ALA A 104 -3.15 -14.54 3.16
C ALA A 104 -2.34 -14.88 4.43
N LEU A 105 -2.40 -14.04 5.47
CA LEU A 105 -1.66 -14.23 6.73
C LEU A 105 -2.37 -15.16 7.71
N TRP A 106 -3.71 -15.07 7.79
CA TRP A 106 -4.54 -15.82 8.76
C TRP A 106 -5.24 -17.05 8.17
N TRP A 107 -5.39 -17.14 6.85
CA TRP A 107 -5.92 -18.33 6.19
C TRP A 107 -4.87 -18.93 5.27
N PRO A 108 -3.76 -19.50 5.82
CA PRO A 108 -2.81 -20.23 5.00
C PRO A 108 -3.57 -21.28 4.22
N ALA A 109 -3.44 -21.31 2.89
CA ALA A 109 -3.92 -22.43 2.10
C ALA A 109 -3.33 -23.68 2.74
N HIS A 110 -4.19 -24.55 3.27
CA HIS A 110 -3.79 -25.77 3.93
C HIS A 110 -2.78 -26.47 3.03
N THR A 111 -1.57 -26.66 3.55
CA THR A 111 -0.56 -27.54 2.95
C THR A 111 -1.19 -28.93 2.85
N VAL A 112 -1.65 -29.29 1.65
CA VAL A 112 -1.88 -30.68 1.25
C VAL A 112 -0.59 -31.20 0.67
#